data_AF-A0A387BEX8-F1
#
_entry.id   AF-A0A387BEX8-F1
#
_cell.length_a   1.000
_cell.length_b   1.000
_cell.length_c   1.000
_cell.angle_alpha   90.00
_cell.angle_beta   90.00
_cell.angle_gamma   90.00
#
_symmetry.space_group_name_H-M   'P 1'
#
loop_
_entity.id
_entity.type
_entity.pdbx_description
1 polymer ?
#
loop_
_entity_poly.entity_id
_entity_poly.type
_entity_poly.pdbx_seq_one_letter_code
_entity_poly.pdbx_strand_id
1 'polypeptide(L)'
;MPWVKTMFGGLKGLVDATDDEIRQCAITYNHLYRDLTEEEIQQYIKDYRIAEKEKLETEQKGSYNSYVVIALDDDAQKSSSETKKESTTTSSNFSSSKLNSKDKSADKRAEYAQKIMFKEQEMDDLGQLERNFENRNDQFLSDANRHFYESEELSQQRNQYPSQQSRFQESVLQEAYGQAKWTANRQQETFQESSRVARIEIEDKIESLYKERSALPW
;
A
#
# COMPACT_ATOMS: atom_id res chain seq x y z
N MET A 1 -18.47 -0.85 -9.93
CA MET A 1 -19.04 0.39 -9.36
C MET A 1 -17.96 1.12 -8.57
N PRO A 2 -17.62 2.38 -8.92
CA PRO A 2 -16.67 3.18 -8.15
C PRO A 2 -17.13 3.43 -6.70
N TRP A 3 -18.43 3.55 -6.46
CA TRP A 3 -19.00 3.91 -5.16
C TRP A 3 -18.89 2.81 -4.10
N VAL A 4 -18.89 1.52 -4.48
CA VAL A 4 -18.67 0.40 -3.54
C VAL A 4 -17.23 0.44 -3.00
N LYS A 5 -16.26 0.77 -3.86
CA LYS A 5 -14.88 1.04 -3.45
C LYS A 5 -14.78 2.25 -2.54
N THR A 6 -15.61 3.28 -2.76
CA THR A 6 -15.62 4.49 -1.95
C THR A 6 -16.22 4.25 -0.55
N MET A 7 -17.28 3.44 -0.43
CA MET A 7 -17.93 3.18 0.86
C MET A 7 -17.13 2.26 1.79
N PHE A 8 -16.41 1.28 1.24
CA PHE A 8 -15.67 0.29 2.03
C PHE A 8 -14.17 0.58 2.14
N GLY A 9 -13.74 1.82 1.84
CA GLY A 9 -12.34 2.23 2.01
C GLY A 9 -11.35 1.50 1.10
N GLY A 10 -11.79 1.03 -0.07
CA GLY A 10 -10.99 0.25 -1.01
C GLY A 10 -11.23 -1.27 -0.92
N LEU A 11 -10.43 -2.03 -1.69
CA LEU A 11 -10.62 -3.48 -1.92
C LEU A 11 -10.56 -4.32 -0.63
N LYS A 12 -9.77 -3.89 0.37
CA LYS A 12 -9.53 -4.67 1.59
C LYS A 12 -10.71 -4.63 2.57
N GLY A 13 -11.39 -3.48 2.71
CA GLY A 13 -12.54 -3.34 3.60
C GLY A 13 -13.82 -4.02 3.08
N LEU A 14 -13.86 -4.41 1.80
CA LEU A 14 -14.98 -5.14 1.20
C LEU A 14 -14.85 -6.67 1.35
N VAL A 15 -13.61 -7.19 1.45
CA VAL A 15 -13.33 -8.62 1.65
C VAL A 15 -13.72 -9.07 3.06
N ASP A 16 -13.59 -8.17 4.04
CA ASP A 16 -13.94 -8.42 5.44
C ASP A 16 -15.41 -8.10 5.77
N ALA A 17 -16.14 -7.46 4.83
CA ALA A 17 -17.54 -7.12 5.00
C ALA A 17 -18.44 -8.35 4.84
N THR A 18 -19.35 -8.55 5.78
CA THR A 18 -20.32 -9.64 5.74
C THR A 18 -21.34 -9.44 4.61
N ASP A 19 -21.91 -10.53 4.09
CA ASP A 19 -22.93 -10.47 3.03
C ASP A 19 -24.11 -9.56 3.42
N ASP A 20 -24.44 -9.50 4.71
CA ASP A 20 -25.49 -8.64 5.26
C ASP A 20 -25.10 -7.15 5.24
N GLU A 21 -23.83 -6.79 5.50
CA GLU A 21 -23.35 -5.41 5.45
C GLU A 21 -23.29 -4.88 4.01
N ILE A 22 -22.85 -5.72 3.08
CA ILE A 22 -22.84 -5.40 1.64
C ILE A 22 -24.28 -5.24 1.13
N ARG A 23 -25.18 -6.12 1.57
CA ARG A 23 -26.60 -6.07 1.22
C ARG A 23 -27.28 -4.83 1.80
N GLN A 24 -27.02 -4.50 3.06
CA GLN A 24 -27.60 -3.32 3.70
C GLN A 24 -27.10 -2.02 3.04
N CYS A 25 -25.82 -1.95 2.64
CA CYS A 25 -25.29 -0.84 1.85
C CYS A 25 -25.95 -0.76 0.46
N ALA A 26 -26.16 -1.89 -0.21
CA ALA A 26 -26.81 -1.93 -1.52
C ALA A 26 -28.27 -1.50 -1.45
N ILE A 27 -29.03 -1.95 -0.44
CA ILE A 27 -30.43 -1.55 -0.20
C ILE A 27 -30.51 -0.05 0.10
N THR A 28 -29.62 0.45 0.97
CA THR A 28 -29.59 1.88 1.34
C THR A 28 -29.25 2.75 0.12
N TYR A 29 -28.33 2.30 -0.73
CA TYR A 29 -27.97 3.01 -1.97
C TYR A 29 -29.07 2.95 -3.04
N ASN A 30 -29.76 1.82 -3.19
CA ASN A 30 -30.90 1.67 -4.11
C ASN A 30 -32.04 2.63 -3.72
N HIS A 31 -32.39 2.67 -2.43
CA HIS A 31 -33.39 3.62 -1.92
C HIS A 31 -33.05 5.08 -2.21
N LEU A 32 -31.76 5.41 -2.40
CA LEU A 32 -31.27 6.76 -2.64
C LEU A 32 -31.05 7.10 -4.13
N TYR A 33 -30.73 6.14 -5.01
CA TYR A 33 -30.24 6.46 -6.36
C TYR A 33 -30.66 5.55 -7.53
N ARG A 34 -31.38 4.42 -7.35
CA ARG A 34 -31.94 3.63 -8.48
C ARG A 34 -32.88 2.48 -8.06
N ASP A 35 -33.82 2.10 -8.93
CA ASP A 35 -34.67 0.91 -8.79
C ASP A 35 -33.99 -0.36 -9.34
N LEU A 36 -32.95 -0.88 -8.69
CA LEU A 36 -32.42 -2.23 -9.02
C LEU A 36 -33.15 -3.30 -8.21
N THR A 37 -33.48 -4.44 -8.82
CA THR A 37 -34.11 -5.56 -8.09
C THR A 37 -33.08 -6.30 -7.22
N GLU A 38 -33.57 -7.02 -6.22
CA GLU A 38 -32.73 -7.82 -5.32
C GLU A 38 -31.89 -8.84 -6.11
N GLU A 39 -32.42 -9.42 -7.19
CA GLU A 39 -31.67 -10.35 -8.04
C GLU A 39 -30.52 -9.66 -8.78
N GLU A 40 -30.71 -8.41 -9.22
CA GLU A 40 -29.68 -7.63 -9.90
C GLU A 40 -28.54 -7.25 -8.94
N ILE A 41 -28.87 -6.96 -7.67
CA ILE A 41 -27.88 -6.71 -6.61
C ILE A 41 -27.05 -7.98 -6.35
N GLN A 42 -27.71 -9.13 -6.19
CA GLN A 42 -27.04 -10.40 -5.91
C GLN A 42 -26.15 -10.87 -7.08
N GLN A 43 -26.64 -10.73 -8.31
CA GLN A 43 -25.87 -11.06 -9.51
C GLN A 43 -24.63 -10.16 -9.63
N TYR A 44 -24.77 -8.87 -9.33
CA TYR A 44 -23.66 -7.94 -9.35
C TYR A 44 -22.59 -8.25 -8.28
N ILE A 45 -23.01 -8.59 -7.05
CA ILE A 45 -22.08 -9.03 -5.98
C ILE A 45 -21.28 -10.25 -6.44
N LYS A 46 -21.96 -11.19 -7.10
CA LYS A 46 -21.34 -12.42 -7.61
C LYS A 46 -20.30 -12.14 -8.71
N ASP A 47 -20.64 -11.32 -9.70
CA ASP A 47 -19.75 -10.96 -10.80
C ASP A 47 -18.53 -10.15 -10.32
N TYR A 48 -18.72 -9.29 -9.30
CA TYR A 48 -17.63 -8.52 -8.71
C TYR A 48 -16.63 -9.40 -7.95
N ARG A 49 -17.11 -10.41 -7.19
CA ARG A 49 -16.25 -11.39 -6.51
C ARG A 49 -15.43 -12.24 -7.47
N ILE A 50 -15.99 -12.58 -8.64
CA ILE A 50 -15.27 -13.31 -9.69
C ILE A 50 -14.14 -12.45 -10.26
N ALA A 51 -14.44 -11.20 -10.62
CA ALA A 51 -13.44 -10.26 -11.13
C ALA A 51 -12.32 -9.97 -10.10
N GLU A 52 -12.64 -9.97 -8.80
CA GLU A 52 -11.66 -9.78 -7.73
C GLU A 52 -10.74 -10.99 -7.54
N LYS A 53 -11.28 -12.22 -7.63
CA LYS A 53 -10.46 -13.44 -7.66
C LYS A 53 -9.51 -13.46 -8.86
N GLU A 54 -9.99 -13.09 -10.04
CA GLU A 54 -9.15 -13.02 -11.25
C GLU A 54 -8.05 -11.95 -11.13
N LYS A 55 -8.35 -10.82 -10.45
CA LYS A 55 -7.38 -9.75 -10.19
C LYS A 55 -6.29 -10.16 -9.18
N LEU A 56 -6.67 -10.88 -8.12
CA LEU A 56 -5.74 -11.44 -7.15
C LEU A 56 -4.86 -12.55 -7.76
N GLU A 57 -5.42 -13.40 -8.62
CA GLU A 57 -4.65 -14.42 -9.34
C GLU A 57 -3.68 -13.80 -10.36
N THR A 58 -4.04 -12.69 -11.01
CA THR A 58 -3.16 -11.97 -11.93
C THR A 58 -2.08 -11.17 -11.20
N GLU A 59 -2.35 -10.61 -10.02
CA GLU A 59 -1.33 -9.98 -9.17
C GLU A 59 -0.36 -11.02 -8.57
N GLN A 60 -0.84 -12.20 -8.17
CA GLN A 60 0.04 -13.30 -7.76
C GLN A 60 0.89 -13.84 -8.92
N LYS A 61 0.33 -13.96 -10.14
CA LYS A 61 1.08 -14.33 -11.35
C LYS A 61 2.06 -13.23 -11.79
N GLY A 62 1.71 -11.95 -11.64
CA GLY A 62 2.59 -10.81 -11.92
C GLY A 62 3.77 -10.72 -10.95
N SER A 63 3.53 -11.00 -9.67
CA SER A 63 4.60 -11.15 -8.67
C SER A 63 5.51 -12.34 -8.99
N TYR A 64 4.98 -13.45 -9.53
CA TYR A 64 5.80 -14.59 -9.94
C TYR A 64 6.60 -14.32 -11.23
N ASN A 65 6.05 -13.55 -12.18
CA ASN A 65 6.75 -13.19 -13.42
C ASN A 65 7.88 -12.17 -13.19
N SER A 66 7.75 -11.28 -12.21
CA SER A 66 8.85 -10.38 -11.79
C SER A 66 10.04 -11.16 -11.22
N TYR A 67 9.81 -12.29 -10.55
CA TYR A 67 10.88 -13.15 -10.04
C TYR A 67 11.60 -13.94 -11.14
N VAL A 68 10.94 -14.20 -12.28
CA VAL A 68 11.54 -14.95 -13.41
C VAL A 68 12.33 -14.03 -14.35
N VAL A 69 11.93 -12.77 -14.52
CA VAL A 69 12.67 -11.82 -15.39
C VAL A 69 14.00 -11.38 -14.76
N ILE A 70 14.05 -11.18 -13.44
CA ILE A 70 15.32 -10.85 -12.75
C ILE A 70 16.30 -12.03 -12.77
N ALA A 71 15.80 -13.28 -12.82
CA ALA A 71 16.62 -14.48 -12.92
C ALA A 71 17.12 -14.80 -14.34
N LEU A 72 16.62 -14.12 -15.38
CA LEU A 72 17.02 -14.35 -16.77
C LEU A 72 17.93 -13.24 -17.35
N ASP A 73 17.97 -12.05 -16.73
CA ASP A 73 18.86 -10.96 -17.14
C ASP A 73 20.32 -11.15 -16.69
N ASP A 74 20.57 -11.96 -15.64
CA ASP A 74 21.93 -12.27 -15.16
C ASP A 74 22.70 -13.27 -16.04
N ASP A 75 22.02 -14.09 -16.83
CA ASP A 75 22.65 -15.04 -17.77
C ASP A 75 22.90 -14.44 -19.16
N ALA A 76 22.24 -13.32 -19.51
CA ALA A 76 22.35 -12.70 -20.85
C ALA A 76 23.50 -11.68 -21.00
N GLN A 77 24.13 -11.21 -19.91
CA GLN A 77 25.25 -10.27 -20.01
C GLN A 77 26.66 -10.90 -20.02
N LYS A 78 26.77 -12.24 -20.05
CA LYS A 78 28.08 -12.93 -20.10
C LYS A 78 28.55 -13.34 -21.50
N SER A 79 27.90 -12.86 -22.57
CA SER A 79 28.22 -13.28 -23.95
C SER A 79 28.18 -12.17 -25.02
N SER A 80 28.59 -10.92 -24.75
CA SER A 80 29.12 -10.09 -25.85
C SER A 80 30.01 -8.94 -25.36
N SER A 81 31.33 -9.10 -25.49
CA SER A 81 32.25 -7.98 -25.71
C SER A 81 33.63 -8.50 -26.15
N GLU A 82 33.67 -9.08 -27.35
CA GLU A 82 34.90 -9.16 -28.15
C GLU A 82 34.68 -8.41 -29.45
N THR A 83 35.23 -7.19 -29.61
CA THR A 83 36.14 -6.86 -30.74
C THR A 83 36.78 -5.46 -30.62
N LYS A 84 38.12 -5.49 -30.47
CA LYS A 84 39.18 -4.69 -31.13
C LYS A 84 39.03 -3.16 -31.33
N LYS A 85 39.95 -2.41 -30.72
CA LYS A 85 40.88 -1.49 -31.42
C LYS A 85 42.28 -1.47 -30.75
N GLU A 86 43.31 -1.71 -31.56
CA GLU A 86 44.75 -1.41 -31.40
C GLU A 86 44.97 0.08 -31.04
N SER A 87 46.07 0.59 -30.47
CA SER A 87 47.45 0.14 -30.19
C SER A 87 48.10 1.22 -29.30
N THR A 88 49.08 0.87 -28.46
CA THR A 88 50.44 1.48 -28.39
C THR A 88 51.17 0.98 -27.13
N THR A 89 52.37 0.49 -27.39
CA THR A 89 53.34 -0.19 -26.55
C THR A 89 53.83 0.61 -25.35
N THR A 90 53.84 0.01 -24.16
CA THR A 90 54.96 0.17 -23.22
C THR A 90 55.08 -1.08 -22.36
N SER A 91 56.21 -1.77 -22.56
CA SER A 91 56.67 -2.91 -21.80
C SER A 91 57.10 -2.47 -20.40
N SER A 92 56.55 -3.08 -19.35
CA SER A 92 57.33 -3.44 -18.17
C SER A 92 56.58 -4.46 -17.32
N ASN A 93 57.24 -5.61 -17.14
CA ASN A 93 56.85 -6.73 -16.30
C ASN A 93 56.46 -6.29 -14.88
N PHE A 94 55.25 -6.63 -14.45
CA PHE A 94 54.96 -6.79 -13.03
C PHE A 94 54.18 -8.08 -12.82
N SER A 95 54.85 -8.99 -12.12
CA SER A 95 54.39 -10.22 -11.48
C SER A 95 52.99 -10.74 -11.82
N SER A 96 52.98 -11.93 -12.41
CA SER A 96 51.92 -12.93 -12.29
C SER A 96 51.66 -13.28 -10.82
N SER A 97 50.94 -12.42 -10.09
CA SER A 97 50.36 -12.78 -8.81
C SER A 97 49.07 -13.54 -9.07
N LYS A 98 49.06 -14.82 -8.68
CA LYS A 98 47.91 -15.65 -8.32
C LYS A 98 46.57 -15.20 -8.90
N LEU A 99 45.99 -16.04 -9.77
CA LEU A 99 44.53 -16.16 -9.90
C LEU A 99 43.93 -16.15 -8.49
N ASN A 100 43.30 -15.03 -8.13
CA ASN A 100 42.74 -14.78 -6.82
C ASN A 100 41.81 -15.94 -6.48
N SER A 101 42.10 -16.69 -5.41
CA SER A 101 41.07 -17.48 -4.76
C SER A 101 39.99 -16.48 -4.36
N LYS A 102 38.87 -16.49 -5.07
CA LYS A 102 37.76 -15.55 -4.83
C LYS A 102 37.41 -15.63 -3.34
N ASP A 103 37.61 -14.54 -2.61
CA ASP A 103 37.36 -14.52 -1.18
C ASP A 103 35.85 -14.57 -0.95
N LYS A 104 35.36 -15.77 -0.67
CA LYS A 104 33.94 -16.03 -0.40
C LYS A 104 33.42 -15.22 0.80
N SER A 105 34.30 -14.82 1.72
CA SER A 105 33.92 -14.02 2.88
C SER A 105 33.75 -12.55 2.51
N ALA A 106 34.59 -12.01 1.62
CA ALA A 106 34.38 -10.68 1.03
C ALA A 106 33.08 -10.61 0.21
N ASP A 107 32.82 -11.61 -0.64
CA ASP A 107 31.59 -11.68 -1.45
C ASP A 107 30.34 -11.69 -0.53
N LYS A 108 30.33 -12.52 0.52
CA LYS A 108 29.23 -12.56 1.50
C LYS A 108 29.07 -11.26 2.30
N ARG A 109 30.17 -10.60 2.67
CA ARG A 109 30.10 -9.29 3.35
C ARG A 109 29.47 -8.22 2.46
N ALA A 110 29.74 -8.26 1.16
CA ALA A 110 29.11 -7.37 0.18
C ALA A 110 27.61 -7.68 0.03
N GLU A 111 27.22 -8.96 -0.04
CA GLU A 111 25.82 -9.38 -0.07
C GLU A 111 25.05 -8.88 1.16
N TYR A 112 25.60 -9.07 2.36
CA TYR A 112 24.97 -8.57 3.59
C TYR A 112 24.86 -7.04 3.61
N ALA A 113 25.88 -6.32 3.11
CA ALA A 113 25.82 -4.86 3.00
C ALA A 113 24.69 -4.40 2.06
N GLN A 114 24.47 -5.08 0.93
CA GLN A 114 23.35 -4.79 0.03
C GLN A 114 22.00 -5.07 0.70
N LYS A 115 21.87 -6.19 1.43
CA LYS A 115 20.64 -6.52 2.16
C LYS A 115 20.31 -5.50 3.24
N ILE A 116 21.32 -5.02 3.97
CA ILE A 116 21.16 -3.96 4.98
C ILE A 116 20.65 -2.68 4.30
N MET A 117 21.31 -2.24 3.24
CA MET A 117 20.92 -1.02 2.50
C MET A 117 19.47 -1.12 1.99
N PHE A 118 19.06 -2.28 1.48
CA PHE A 118 17.68 -2.50 1.05
C PHE A 118 16.68 -2.38 2.21
N LYS A 119 17.02 -2.89 3.39
CA LYS A 119 16.16 -2.79 4.58
C LYS A 119 16.11 -1.39 5.16
N GLU A 120 17.21 -0.64 5.11
CA GLU A 120 17.24 0.78 5.47
C GLU A 120 16.31 1.59 4.53
N GLN A 121 16.34 1.29 3.22
CA GLN A 121 15.41 1.90 2.27
C GLN A 121 13.94 1.54 2.55
N GLU A 122 13.64 0.28 2.89
CA GLU A 122 12.28 -0.15 3.27
C GLU A 122 11.76 0.62 4.50
N MET A 123 12.66 0.97 5.43
CA MET A 123 12.33 1.79 6.61
C MET A 123 12.03 3.24 6.23
N ASP A 124 12.78 3.82 5.30
CA ASP A 124 12.54 5.16 4.78
C ASP A 124 11.20 5.23 4.04
N ASP A 125 10.89 4.22 3.22
CA ASP A 125 9.64 4.09 2.49
C ASP A 125 8.44 3.98 3.45
N LEU A 126 8.59 3.18 4.52
CA LEU A 126 7.59 3.10 5.60
C LEU A 126 7.36 4.48 6.24
N GLY A 127 8.43 5.22 6.56
CA GLY A 127 8.32 6.57 7.12
C GLY A 127 7.71 7.60 6.16
N GLN A 128 7.84 7.41 4.84
CA GLN A 128 7.12 8.23 3.86
C GLN A 128 5.64 7.85 3.80
N LEU A 129 5.32 6.56 3.85
CA LEU A 129 3.95 6.06 3.88
C LEU A 129 3.20 6.58 5.12
N GLU A 130 3.85 6.60 6.29
CA GLU A 130 3.30 7.14 7.53
C GLU A 130 2.86 8.60 7.37
N ARG A 131 3.78 9.46 6.93
CA ARG A 131 3.51 10.89 6.72
C ARG A 131 2.41 11.11 5.68
N ASN A 132 2.41 10.32 4.61
CA ASN A 132 1.38 10.43 3.57
C ASN A 132 0.00 10.01 4.09
N PHE A 133 -0.07 8.98 4.93
CA PHE A 133 -1.31 8.54 5.54
C PHE A 133 -1.86 9.60 6.49
N GLU A 134 -1.02 10.13 7.38
CA GLU A 134 -1.37 11.21 8.31
C GLU A 134 -1.91 12.44 7.56
N ASN A 135 -1.17 12.92 6.55
CA ASN A 135 -1.58 14.08 5.76
C ASN A 135 -2.95 13.86 5.06
N ARG A 136 -3.20 12.66 4.54
CA ARG A 136 -4.48 12.34 3.88
C ARG A 136 -5.62 12.26 4.88
N ASN A 137 -5.37 11.71 6.06
CA ASN A 137 -6.37 11.61 7.12
C ASN A 137 -6.74 13.01 7.65
N ASP A 138 -5.75 13.88 7.84
CA ASP A 138 -5.96 15.28 8.25
C ASP A 138 -6.74 16.06 7.19
N GLN A 139 -6.41 15.88 5.90
CA GLN A 139 -7.16 16.47 4.79
C GLN A 139 -8.61 15.99 4.78
N PHE A 140 -8.83 14.68 4.93
CA PHE A 140 -10.18 14.11 4.98
C PHE A 140 -11.00 14.71 6.13
N LEU A 141 -10.44 14.77 7.34
CA LEU A 141 -11.12 15.35 8.50
C LEU A 141 -11.40 16.84 8.31
N SER A 142 -10.47 17.58 7.71
CA SER A 142 -10.63 19.01 7.40
C SER A 142 -11.77 19.22 6.39
N ASP A 143 -11.80 18.45 5.30
CA ASP A 143 -12.86 18.55 4.30
C ASP A 143 -14.22 18.11 4.85
N ALA A 144 -14.26 17.02 5.62
CA ALA A 144 -15.47 16.58 6.29
C ALA A 144 -16.02 17.66 7.23
N ASN A 145 -15.14 18.33 7.98
CA ASN A 145 -15.52 19.42 8.88
C ASN A 145 -16.05 20.64 8.11
N ARG A 146 -15.38 21.01 7.02
CA ARG A 146 -15.83 22.09 6.14
C ARG A 146 -17.23 21.82 5.57
N HIS A 147 -17.44 20.63 5.02
CA HIS A 147 -18.74 20.25 4.45
C HIS A 147 -19.83 20.14 5.51
N PHE A 148 -19.49 19.69 6.71
CA PHE A 148 -20.42 19.68 7.84
C PHE A 148 -20.89 21.10 8.17
N TYR A 149 -19.97 22.06 8.31
CA TYR A 149 -20.33 23.46 8.58
C TYR A 149 -21.09 24.13 7.44
N GLU A 150 -20.68 23.90 6.18
CA GLU A 150 -21.42 24.39 5.00
C GLU A 150 -22.87 23.85 5.01
N SER A 151 -23.06 22.58 5.35
CA SER A 151 -24.39 21.97 5.45
C SER A 151 -25.21 22.52 6.62
N GLU A 152 -24.57 22.78 7.77
CA GLU A 152 -25.21 23.37 8.94
C GLU A 152 -25.68 24.80 8.63
N GLU A 153 -24.84 25.61 7.99
CA GLU A 153 -25.16 26.99 7.59
C GLU A 153 -26.35 27.02 6.60
N LEU A 154 -26.33 26.16 5.58
CA LEU A 154 -27.44 26.04 4.63
C LEU A 154 -28.75 25.59 5.31
N SER A 155 -28.66 24.70 6.30
CA SER A 155 -29.82 24.27 7.10
C SER A 155 -30.38 25.43 7.92
N GLN A 156 -29.53 26.24 8.55
CA GLN A 156 -29.95 27.42 9.32
C GLN A 156 -30.57 28.50 8.42
N GLN A 157 -30.00 28.75 7.24
CA GLN A 157 -30.53 29.73 6.28
C GLN A 157 -31.91 29.31 5.72
N ARG A 158 -32.15 28.00 5.55
CA ARG A 158 -33.42 27.47 5.03
C ARG A 158 -34.55 27.45 6.07
N ASN A 159 -34.23 27.36 7.36
CA ASN A 159 -35.21 27.10 8.42
C ASN A 159 -35.39 28.32 9.35
N GLN A 160 -36.26 29.27 8.97
CA GLN A 160 -36.76 30.28 9.92
C GLN A 160 -37.65 29.67 11.02
N TYR A 161 -38.23 28.48 10.78
CA TYR A 161 -38.91 27.64 11.78
C TYR A 161 -38.57 26.17 11.53
N PRO A 162 -37.78 25.50 12.39
CA PRO A 162 -37.32 24.14 12.14
C PRO A 162 -38.49 23.16 12.21
N SER A 163 -38.81 22.54 11.06
CA SER A 163 -39.75 21.42 11.00
C SER A 163 -39.16 20.18 11.65
N GLN A 164 -40.00 19.23 12.05
CA GLN A 164 -39.54 17.94 12.60
C GLN A 164 -38.60 17.20 11.63
N GLN A 165 -38.85 17.35 10.31
CA GLN A 165 -38.00 16.79 9.27
C GLN A 165 -36.62 17.47 9.19
N SER A 166 -36.54 18.79 9.37
CA SER A 166 -35.27 19.52 9.41
C SER A 166 -34.41 19.09 10.61
N ARG A 167 -35.02 18.93 11.80
CA ARG A 167 -34.31 18.45 13.00
C ARG A 167 -33.79 17.02 12.83
N PHE A 168 -34.57 16.16 12.18
CA PHE A 168 -34.14 14.81 11.86
C PHE A 168 -32.93 14.82 10.90
N GLN A 169 -32.98 15.62 9.83
CA GLN A 169 -31.86 15.74 8.88
C GLN A 169 -30.58 16.24 9.55
N GLU A 170 -30.69 17.23 10.45
CA GLU A 170 -29.56 17.75 11.23
C GLU A 170 -28.96 16.66 12.15
N SER A 171 -29.80 15.87 12.82
CA SER A 171 -29.32 14.75 13.65
C SER A 171 -28.58 13.68 12.85
N VAL A 172 -29.08 13.35 11.65
CA VAL A 172 -28.43 12.38 10.75
C VAL A 172 -27.08 12.91 10.26
N LEU A 173 -26.98 14.20 9.94
CA LEU A 173 -25.72 14.82 9.52
C LEU A 173 -24.69 14.86 10.65
N GLN A 174 -25.10 15.20 11.87
CA GLN A 174 -24.23 15.16 13.05
C GLN A 174 -23.73 13.75 13.34
N GLU A 175 -24.61 12.75 13.26
CA GLU A 175 -24.24 11.35 13.44
C GLU A 175 -23.26 10.89 12.36
N ALA A 176 -23.54 11.19 11.09
CA ALA A 176 -22.66 10.86 9.97
C ALA A 176 -21.26 11.48 10.11
N TYR A 177 -21.18 12.76 10.51
CA TYR A 177 -19.91 13.42 10.79
C TYR A 177 -19.17 12.77 11.97
N GLY A 178 -19.89 12.45 13.05
CA GLY A 178 -19.34 11.72 14.19
C GLY A 178 -18.74 10.36 13.81
N GLN A 179 -19.46 9.59 12.98
CA GLN A 179 -19.01 8.29 12.48
C GLN A 179 -17.78 8.43 11.56
N ALA A 180 -17.78 9.42 10.66
CA ALA A 180 -16.64 9.69 9.78
C ALA A 180 -15.38 10.02 10.59
N LYS A 181 -15.52 10.89 11.60
CA LYS A 181 -14.41 11.28 12.48
C LYS A 181 -13.89 10.10 13.30
N TRP A 182 -14.79 9.31 13.89
CA TRP A 182 -14.41 8.13 14.66
C TRP A 182 -13.68 7.11 13.79
N THR A 183 -14.18 6.85 12.59
CA THR A 183 -13.57 5.91 11.65
C THR A 183 -12.17 6.35 11.22
N ALA A 184 -12.01 7.63 10.86
CA ALA A 184 -10.73 8.22 10.49
C ALA A 184 -9.69 8.09 11.63
N ASN A 185 -10.09 8.41 12.87
CA ASN A 185 -9.21 8.28 14.03
C ASN A 185 -8.83 6.81 14.29
N ARG A 186 -9.80 5.89 14.22
CA ARG A 186 -9.54 4.47 14.42
C ARG A 186 -8.61 3.89 13.34
N GLN A 187 -8.77 4.33 12.10
CA GLN A 187 -7.88 3.94 11.00
C GLN A 187 -6.45 4.46 11.23
N GLN A 188 -6.32 5.70 11.70
CA GLN A 188 -5.03 6.29 12.07
C GLN A 188 -4.33 5.51 13.18
N GLU A 189 -5.03 5.20 14.27
CA GLU A 189 -4.48 4.41 15.39
C GLU A 189 -4.04 3.02 14.93
N THR A 190 -4.88 2.34 14.13
CA THR A 190 -4.56 1.02 13.59
C THR A 190 -3.33 1.07 12.70
N PHE A 191 -3.24 2.08 11.84
CA PHE A 191 -2.12 2.27 10.94
C PHE A 191 -0.83 2.56 11.72
N GLN A 192 -0.87 3.44 12.71
CA GLN A 192 0.28 3.76 13.57
C GLN A 192 0.81 2.52 14.30
N GLU A 193 -0.08 1.70 14.88
CA GLU A 193 0.35 0.48 15.54
C GLU A 193 0.95 -0.53 14.55
N SER A 194 0.33 -0.71 13.38
CA SER A 194 0.87 -1.61 12.35
C SER A 194 2.25 -1.16 11.84
N SER A 195 2.44 0.15 11.68
CA SER A 195 3.70 0.71 11.22
C SER A 195 4.79 0.61 12.28
N ARG A 196 4.43 0.83 13.56
CA ARG A 196 5.33 0.62 14.70
C ARG A 196 5.86 -0.82 14.74
N VAL A 197 4.98 -1.81 14.56
CA VAL A 197 5.38 -3.23 14.51
C VAL A 197 6.30 -3.49 13.33
N ALA A 198 5.94 -3.02 12.13
CA ALA A 198 6.77 -3.19 10.94
C ALA A 198 8.16 -2.56 11.09
N ARG A 199 8.26 -1.37 11.70
CA ARG A 199 9.53 -0.71 11.99
C ARG A 199 10.43 -1.56 12.88
N ILE A 200 9.90 -2.08 13.98
CA ILE A 200 10.65 -2.96 14.89
C ILE A 200 11.15 -4.20 14.14
N GLU A 201 10.31 -4.84 13.33
CA GLU A 201 10.73 -6.01 12.55
C GLU A 201 11.85 -5.70 11.54
N ILE A 202 11.82 -4.52 10.92
CA ILE A 202 12.88 -4.10 9.99
C ILE A 202 14.17 -3.82 10.76
N GLU A 203 14.09 -3.12 11.91
CA GLU A 203 15.22 -2.86 12.80
C GLU A 203 15.89 -4.16 13.28
N ASP A 204 15.11 -5.14 13.73
CA ASP A 204 15.61 -6.45 14.16
C ASP A 204 16.32 -7.19 13.02
N LYS A 205 15.76 -7.15 11.80
CA LYS A 205 16.39 -7.75 10.60
C LYS A 205 17.70 -7.06 10.25
N ILE A 206 17.75 -5.73 10.31
CA ILE A 206 18.97 -4.95 10.08
C ILE A 206 20.04 -5.33 11.11
N GLU A 207 19.68 -5.39 12.40
CA GLU A 207 20.62 -5.75 13.46
C GLU A 207 21.18 -7.18 13.26
N SER A 208 20.33 -8.14 12.89
CA SER A 208 20.76 -9.51 12.57
C SER A 208 21.74 -9.54 11.41
N LEU A 209 21.46 -8.80 10.32
CA LEU A 209 22.34 -8.73 9.16
C LEU A 209 23.69 -8.08 9.50
N TYR A 210 23.70 -7.04 10.34
CA TYR A 210 24.94 -6.45 10.84
C TYR A 210 25.77 -7.45 11.65
N LYS A 211 25.13 -8.23 12.54
CA LYS A 211 25.79 -9.29 13.32
C LYS A 211 26.38 -10.36 12.39
N GLU A 212 25.59 -10.86 11.44
CA GLU A 212 26.05 -11.87 10.46
C GLU A 212 27.23 -11.37 9.61
N ARG A 213 27.15 -10.13 9.12
CA ARG A 213 28.25 -9.49 8.38
C ARG A 213 29.53 -9.38 9.23
N SER A 214 29.39 -9.00 10.50
CA SER A 214 30.53 -8.81 11.41
C SER A 214 31.19 -10.11 11.85
N ALA A 215 30.45 -11.23 11.83
CA ALA A 215 30.96 -12.55 12.14
C ALA A 215 31.83 -13.15 11.03
N LEU A 216 31.80 -12.58 9.81
CA LEU A 216 32.62 -13.04 8.70
C LEU A 216 34.08 -12.56 8.83
N PRO A 217 35.07 -13.43 8.51
CA PRO A 217 36.47 -13.04 8.53
C PRO A 217 36.80 -12.02 7.44
N TRP A 218 37.78 -11.15 7.76
CA TRP A 218 38.26 -10.10 6.87
C TRP A 218 39.25 -10.58 5.83
#